data_AF-A0A496S3P8-F1
#
_entry.id   AF-A0A496S3P8-F1
#
_cell.length_a   1.000
_cell.length_b   1.000
_cell.length_c   1.000
_cell.angle_alpha   90.00
_cell.angle_beta   90.00
_cell.angle_gamma   90.00
#
_symmetry.space_group_name_H-M   'P 1'
#
loop_
_entity.id
_entity.type
_entity.pdbx_description
1 polymer ?
#
loop_
_entity_poly.entity_id
_entity_poly.type
_entity_poly.pdbx_seq_one_letter_code
_entity_poly.pdbx_strand_id
1 'polypeptide(L)'
;MGTAVKRSIKFTYEDYLHFSNDKRYEIIDGEIYMVPSPGEAHQDVCANLAFVLRVFVKENALGEVYFAPLDVVFSEIDVVQPDIMFISKERLNIITER
;
A
#
# COMPACT_ATOMS: atom_id res chain seq x y z
N MET A 1 -32.19 -4.59 29.96
CA MET A 1 -30.83 -4.08 30.16
C MET A 1 -30.23 -3.88 28.78
N GLY A 2 -29.97 -2.64 28.37
CA GLY A 2 -29.41 -2.36 27.05
C GLY A 2 -27.95 -2.77 26.99
N THR A 3 -27.60 -3.69 26.10
CA THR A 3 -26.22 -4.03 25.79
C THR A 3 -25.56 -2.82 25.11
N ALA A 4 -24.61 -2.18 25.80
CA ALA A 4 -23.77 -1.16 25.19
C ALA A 4 -22.93 -1.81 24.08
N VAL A 5 -23.18 -1.42 22.83
CA VAL A 5 -22.34 -1.80 21.69
C VAL A 5 -21.05 -0.99 21.82
N LYS A 6 -19.93 -1.66 22.08
CA LYS A 6 -18.59 -1.05 22.02
C LYS A 6 -18.33 -0.69 20.55
N ARG A 7 -18.51 0.57 20.18
CA ARG A 7 -18.17 1.06 18.84
C ARG A 7 -16.65 0.94 18.69
N SER A 8 -16.17 0.15 17.73
CA SER A 8 -14.75 0.18 17.38
C SER A 8 -14.43 1.54 16.78
N ILE A 9 -13.33 2.15 17.23
CA ILE A 9 -12.79 3.35 16.57
C ILE A 9 -12.29 2.89 15.21
N LYS A 10 -12.75 3.54 14.14
CA LYS A 10 -12.24 3.31 12.79
C LYS A 10 -11.28 4.44 12.44
N PHE A 11 -10.08 4.07 11.99
CA PHE A 11 -9.10 5.00 11.43
C PHE A 11 -9.43 5.27 9.97
N THR A 12 -9.11 6.49 9.54
CA THR A 12 -9.32 6.97 8.18
C THR A 12 -7.99 7.37 7.51
N TYR A 13 -8.02 7.65 6.21
CA TYR A 13 -6.88 8.20 5.48
C TYR A 13 -6.41 9.54 6.07
N GLU A 14 -7.32 10.37 6.59
CA GLU A 14 -6.93 11.60 7.29
C GLU A 14 -6.15 11.30 8.57
N ASP A 15 -6.55 10.27 9.34
CA ASP A 15 -5.79 9.83 10.51
C ASP A 15 -4.42 9.27 10.11
N TYR A 16 -4.37 8.53 8.99
CA TYR A 16 -3.14 7.98 8.42
C TYR A 16 -2.08 9.04 8.12
N LEU A 17 -2.50 10.21 7.62
CA LEU A 17 -1.59 11.33 7.32
C LEU A 17 -0.84 11.87 8.54
N HIS A 18 -1.35 11.61 9.75
CA HIS A 18 -0.74 12.03 10.99
C HIS A 18 0.20 10.98 11.59
N PHE A 19 0.29 9.78 10.99
CA PHE A 19 1.22 8.75 11.43
C PHE A 19 2.66 9.13 11.11
N SER A 20 3.57 8.62 11.93
CA SER A 20 5.00 8.83 11.72
C SER A 20 5.51 8.01 10.55
N ASN A 21 6.31 8.62 9.68
CA ASN A 21 6.89 7.96 8.50
C ASN A 21 8.05 7.00 8.84
N ASP A 22 8.43 6.86 10.11
CA ASP A 22 9.47 5.94 10.59
C ASP A 22 9.01 4.48 10.60
N LYS A 23 7.71 4.24 10.51
CA LYS A 23 7.08 2.93 10.51
C LYS A 23 6.10 2.83 9.35
N ARG A 24 5.92 1.61 8.84
CA ARG A 24 4.89 1.32 7.85
C ARG A 24 3.59 1.00 8.59
N TYR A 25 2.54 1.72 8.23
CA TYR A 25 1.19 1.46 8.69
C TYR A 25 0.30 1.13 7.49
N GLU A 26 -0.71 0.32 7.73
CA GLU A 26 -1.80 0.06 6.80
C GLU A 26 -3.12 0.20 7.56
N ILE A 27 -4.16 0.66 6.87
CA ILE A 27 -5.54 0.67 7.35
C ILE A 27 -6.32 -0.33 6.50
N ILE A 28 -6.96 -1.29 7.15
CA ILE A 28 -7.80 -2.30 6.49
C ILE A 28 -9.12 -2.35 7.25
N ASP A 29 -10.25 -2.07 6.58
CA ASP A 29 -11.59 -1.98 7.18
C ASP A 29 -11.69 -0.95 8.34
N GLY A 30 -10.80 0.04 8.36
CA GLY A 30 -10.66 1.04 9.41
C GLY A 30 -9.84 0.58 10.63
N GLU A 31 -9.20 -0.58 10.58
CA GLU A 31 -8.28 -1.05 11.61
C GLU A 31 -6.83 -0.77 11.20
N ILE A 32 -6.00 -0.34 12.16
CA ILE A 32 -4.58 -0.02 11.92
C ILE A 32 -3.71 -1.26 12.12
N TYR A 33 -2.85 -1.52 11.14
CA TYR A 33 -1.84 -2.56 11.17
C TYR A 33 -0.46 -1.91 11.06
N MET A 34 0.43 -2.23 12.02
CA MET A 34 1.83 -1.84 11.91
C MET A 34 2.58 -2.97 11.20
N VAL A 35 3.13 -2.67 10.03
CA VAL A 35 3.92 -3.62 9.26
C VAL A 35 5.39 -3.46 9.67
N PRO A 36 6.03 -4.51 10.23
CA PRO A 36 7.43 -4.43 10.61
C PRO A 36 8.32 -4.20 9.39
N SER A 37 9.46 -3.54 9.60
CA SER A 37 10.46 -3.38 8.54
C SER A 37 10.89 -4.75 7.99
N PRO A 38 10.95 -4.91 6.66
CA PRO A 38 11.31 -6.18 6.05
C PRO A 38 12.77 -6.55 6.33
N GLY A 39 13.03 -7.84 6.48
CA GLY A 39 14.40 -8.38 6.55
C GLY A 39 15.04 -8.51 5.16
N GLU A 40 16.35 -8.77 5.14
CA GLU A 40 17.16 -8.92 3.92
C GLU A 40 16.54 -9.88 2.90
N ALA A 41 16.14 -11.09 3.32
CA ALA A 41 15.57 -12.10 2.42
C ALA A 41 14.25 -11.63 1.76
N HIS A 42 13.43 -10.84 2.46
CA HIS A 42 12.22 -10.26 1.88
C HIS A 42 12.58 -9.21 0.83
N GLN A 43 13.54 -8.34 1.14
CA GLN A 43 14.03 -7.33 0.20
C GLN A 43 14.63 -7.94 -1.06
N ASP A 44 15.45 -8.98 -0.94
CA ASP A 44 16.04 -9.67 -2.09
C ASP A 44 14.98 -10.28 -3.01
N VAL A 45 13.97 -10.92 -2.44
CA VAL A 45 12.86 -11.49 -3.22
C VAL A 45 12.07 -10.39 -3.92
N CYS A 46 11.69 -9.33 -3.20
CA CYS A 46 10.93 -8.23 -3.76
C CYS A 46 11.70 -7.50 -4.87
N ALA A 47 12.99 -7.23 -4.68
CA ALA A 47 13.84 -6.56 -5.67
C ALA A 47 13.97 -7.38 -6.96
N ASN A 48 14.23 -8.68 -6.84
CA ASN A 48 14.37 -9.56 -7.99
C ASN A 48 13.05 -9.69 -8.78
N LEU A 49 11.93 -9.85 -8.08
CA LEU A 49 10.61 -9.93 -8.71
C LEU A 49 10.22 -8.60 -9.38
N ALA A 50 10.40 -7.47 -8.70
CA ALA A 50 10.11 -6.15 -9.24
C ALA A 50 10.96 -5.85 -10.48
N PHE A 51 12.24 -6.25 -10.48
CA PHE A 51 13.13 -6.08 -11.63
C PHE A 51 12.61 -6.85 -12.86
N VAL A 52 12.34 -8.15 -12.73
CA VAL A 52 11.86 -8.98 -13.85
C VAL A 52 10.52 -8.46 -14.38
N LEU A 53 9.60 -8.10 -13.49
CA LEU A 53 8.31 -7.53 -13.88
C LEU A 53 8.47 -6.19 -14.61
N ARG A 54 9.33 -5.30 -14.10
CA ARG A 54 9.55 -3.98 -14.69
C ARG A 54 10.17 -4.08 -16.08
N VAL A 55 11.12 -5.00 -16.29
CA VAL A 55 11.69 -5.27 -17.63
C VAL A 55 10.59 -5.71 -18.60
N PHE A 56 9.82 -6.74 -18.24
CA PHE A 56 8.74 -7.26 -19.08
C PHE A 56 7.68 -6.19 -19.41
N VAL A 57 7.21 -5.46 -18.41
CA VAL A 57 6.19 -4.41 -18.56
C VAL A 57 6.68 -3.30 -19.47
N LYS A 58 7.94 -2.88 -19.32
CA LYS A 58 8.55 -1.82 -20.13
C LYS A 58 8.74 -2.25 -21.59
N GLU A 59 9.30 -3.44 -21.83
CA GLU A 59 9.54 -3.96 -23.18
C GLU A 59 8.25 -4.13 -23.99
N ASN A 60 7.15 -4.48 -23.31
CA ASN A 60 5.84 -4.67 -23.94
C ASN A 60 4.93 -3.42 -23.85
N ALA A 61 5.44 -2.30 -23.32
CA ALA A 61 4.70 -1.05 -23.13
C ALA A 61 3.33 -1.21 -22.42
N LEU A 62 3.29 -2.04 -21.37
CA LEU A 62 2.06 -2.46 -20.70
C LEU A 62 1.60 -1.53 -19.56
N GLY A 63 2.46 -0.63 -19.09
CA GLY A 63 2.19 0.22 -17.94
C GLY A 63 3.42 0.47 -17.08
N GLU A 64 3.23 0.57 -15.76
CA GLU A 64 4.27 0.90 -14.79
C GLU A 64 4.29 -0.10 -13.63
N VAL A 65 5.49 -0.36 -13.09
CA VAL A 65 5.70 -1.21 -11.91
C VAL A 65 6.34 -0.39 -10.79
N TYR A 66 5.76 -0.46 -9.60
CA TYR A 66 6.20 0.19 -8.37
C TYR A 66 6.45 -0.85 -7.28
N PHE A 67 7.12 -0.45 -6.20
CA PHE A 67 7.40 -1.28 -5.03
C PHE A 67 7.30 -0.43 -3.77
N ALA A 68 7.14 -1.08 -2.62
CA ALA A 68 7.01 -0.40 -1.33
C ALA A 68 8.28 0.40 -0.96
N PRO A 69 8.16 1.51 -0.22
CA PRO A 69 6.90 2.10 0.27
C PRO A 69 6.20 2.94 -0.81
N LEU A 70 4.90 2.68 -1.01
CA LEU A 70 4.00 3.53 -1.80
C LEU A 70 2.57 3.31 -1.31
N ASP A 71 1.87 4.39 -0.97
CA ASP A 71 0.51 4.33 -0.47
C ASP A 71 -0.47 3.98 -1.61
N VAL A 72 -1.34 3.00 -1.36
CA VAL A 72 -2.49 2.68 -2.21
C VAL A 72 -3.76 2.94 -1.40
N VAL A 73 -4.44 4.03 -1.76
CA VAL A 73 -5.70 4.45 -1.13
C VAL A 73 -6.86 3.87 -1.94
N PHE A 74 -7.50 2.83 -1.42
CA PHE A 74 -8.72 2.25 -2.01
C PHE A 74 -9.97 2.97 -1.54
N SER A 75 -9.98 3.42 -0.29
CA SER A 75 -11.07 4.16 0.33
C SER A 75 -10.55 4.98 1.51
N GLU A 76 -11.41 5.79 2.12
CA GLU A 76 -11.09 6.49 3.37
C GLU A 76 -10.70 5.53 4.51
N ILE A 77 -11.07 4.26 4.46
CA ILE A 77 -10.79 3.28 5.52
C ILE A 77 -9.93 2.09 5.04
N ASP A 78 -9.35 2.21 3.84
CA ASP A 78 -8.53 1.17 3.20
C ASP A 78 -7.31 1.81 2.53
N VAL A 79 -6.19 1.80 3.23
CA VAL A 79 -4.91 2.39 2.83
C VAL A 79 -3.82 1.35 3.06
N VAL A 80 -3.21 0.83 2.00
CA VAL A 80 -2.22 -0.25 2.10
C VAL A 80 -0.91 0.13 1.42
N GLN A 81 0.17 -0.59 1.71
CA GLN A 81 1.48 -0.45 1.07
C GLN A 81 1.96 -1.81 0.56
N PRO A 82 1.45 -2.28 -0.59
CA PRO A 82 1.85 -3.57 -1.16
C PRO A 82 3.33 -3.56 -1.52
N ASP A 83 3.99 -4.72 -1.40
CA ASP A 83 5.43 -4.82 -1.69
C ASP A 83 5.76 -4.56 -3.17
N ILE A 84 4.89 -4.97 -4.11
CA ILE A 84 5.03 -4.75 -5.55
C ILE A 84 3.65 -4.44 -6.15
N MET A 85 3.59 -3.44 -7.03
CA MET A 85 2.37 -2.99 -7.70
C MET A 85 2.61 -2.88 -9.22
N PHE A 86 1.64 -3.32 -10.02
CA PHE A 86 1.59 -3.06 -11.45
C PHE A 86 0.34 -2.24 -11.78
N ILE A 87 0.53 -1.11 -12.46
CA ILE A 87 -0.53 -0.27 -12.98
C ILE A 87 -0.50 -0.35 -14.50
N SER A 88 -1.59 -0.83 -15.10
CA SER A 88 -1.66 -0.94 -16.57
C SER A 88 -1.67 0.45 -17.22
N LYS A 89 -1.24 0.49 -18.48
CA LYS A 89 -1.16 1.73 -19.28
C LYS A 89 -2.49 2.49 -19.31
N GLU A 90 -3.60 1.78 -19.37
CA GLU A 90 -4.95 2.36 -19.42
C GLU A 90 -5.38 3.01 -18.10
N ARG A 91 -4.68 2.71 -16.99
CA ARG A 91 -5.02 3.17 -15.64
C ARG A 91 -3.99 4.11 -15.05
N LEU A 92 -2.99 4.57 -15.81
CA LEU A 92 -1.94 5.46 -15.28
C LEU A 92 -2.49 6.78 -14.71
N ASN A 93 -3.70 7.18 -15.10
CA ASN A 93 -4.38 8.37 -14.58
C ASN A 93 -4.82 8.25 -13.11
N ILE A 94 -4.77 7.06 -12.50
CA ILE A 94 -5.05 6.90 -11.06
C ILE A 94 -3.87 7.26 -10.16
N ILE A 95 -2.68 7.43 -10.75
CA ILE A 95 -1.47 7.80 -10.03
C ILE A 95 -1.53 9.31 -9.78
N THR A 96 -1.39 9.68 -8.51
CA THR A 96 -1.41 11.07 -8.06
C THR A 96 -0.10 11.40 -7.35
N GLU A 97 0.44 12.60 -7.60
CA GLU A 97 1.51 13.16 -6.78
C GLU A 97 0.93 13.61 -5.43
N ARG A 98 1.75 13.53 -4.38
CA ARG A 98 1.40 13.95 -3.03
C ARG A 98 2.01 15.31 -2.69
#